data_AF-A0A9E0LLW1-F1
#
_entry.id   AF-A0A9E0LLW1-F1
#
_cell.length_a   1.000
_cell.length_b   1.000
_cell.length_c   1.000
_cell.angle_alpha   90.00
_cell.angle_beta   90.00
_cell.angle_gamma   90.00
#
_symmetry.space_group_name_H-M   'P 1'
#
loop_
_entity.id
_entity.type
_entity.pdbx_description
1 polymer ?
#
loop_
_entity_poly.entity_id
_entity_poly.type
_entity_poly.pdbx_seq_one_letter_code
_entity_poly.pdbx_strand_id
1 'polypeptide(L)'
;MSKPAPQPELAKERAKDMLQQGLTAAHNGDLKQALTIFDSSINEYPIPDAYFSKVEVLVALGKFDKALEEIIQLEEKLPNLDGGTEFEQRLEQFKTTLDAIGEVSEQSPSLTTSGFDLSSLTNEMADITQELLVIIPLKYQSTEEILDILTKVDSLNSSNGITLINKESQAVIYDIDIKERDSDLSETLLSCGVGRLSISHTEAIKNHTHLLYISGPNAEVESEAEDQIELASDMLKTVSVLLNELNGECVYIATAGLTHTAEAWTELSEEQGLAAYIEAYVQRIGGEGQIFSCGMHGLGLPDVSLELDLSDEDGATLLAEFLEYCLVNELPPSDKPFEYKSTIRNQTYEATCYQSGYEEDSWFFNQNGMWALTELAAKR
;
A
#
# COMPACT_ATOMS: atom_id res chain seq x y z
N MET A 1 9.35 -8.69 48.54
CA MET A 1 10.05 -9.84 47.94
C MET A 1 10.25 -9.51 46.47
N SER A 2 11.45 -9.10 46.06
CA SER A 2 11.76 -8.84 44.65
C SER A 2 11.70 -10.14 43.86
N LYS A 3 11.07 -10.12 42.68
CA LYS A 3 11.15 -11.23 41.72
C LYS A 3 12.63 -11.54 41.43
N PRO A 4 13.04 -12.81 41.38
CA PRO A 4 14.39 -13.16 40.98
C PRO A 4 14.61 -12.68 39.55
N ALA A 5 15.75 -12.02 39.31
CA ALA A 5 16.15 -11.62 37.97
C ALA A 5 16.20 -12.87 37.06
N PRO A 6 15.68 -12.81 35.83
CA PRO A 6 15.71 -13.94 34.91
C PRO A 6 17.17 -14.37 34.68
N GLN A 7 17.39 -15.69 34.55
CA GLN A 7 18.70 -16.22 34.21
C GLN A 7 19.18 -15.61 32.88
N PRO A 8 20.43 -15.13 32.76
CA PRO A 8 20.90 -14.33 31.62
C PRO A 8 20.67 -14.99 30.25
N GLU A 9 20.81 -16.31 30.15
CA GLU A 9 20.57 -17.07 28.92
C GLU A 9 19.08 -17.08 28.51
N LEU A 10 18.17 -17.21 29.49
CA LEU A 10 16.73 -17.21 29.23
C LEU A 10 16.21 -15.81 28.81
N ALA A 11 16.88 -14.75 29.29
CA ALA A 11 16.58 -13.38 28.88
C ALA A 11 17.03 -13.12 27.44
N LYS A 12 18.19 -13.65 27.03
CA LYS A 12 18.68 -13.56 25.64
C LYS A 12 17.79 -14.31 24.65
N GLU A 13 17.32 -15.50 25.03
CA GLU A 13 16.40 -16.29 24.20
C GLU A 13 15.05 -15.57 24.01
N ARG A 14 14.49 -15.01 25.09
CA ARG A 14 13.27 -14.20 25.01
C ARG A 14 13.42 -12.92 24.20
N ALA A 15 14.56 -12.24 24.31
CA ALA A 15 14.84 -11.05 23.50
C ALA A 15 14.81 -11.39 22.00
N LYS A 16 15.41 -12.53 21.61
CA LYS A 16 15.39 -13.01 20.23
C LYS A 16 14.00 -13.42 19.77
N ASP A 17 13.23 -14.11 20.59
CA ASP A 17 11.87 -14.51 20.24
C ASP A 17 10.97 -13.29 20.00
N MET A 18 11.06 -12.27 20.86
CA MET A 18 10.29 -11.03 20.70
C MET A 18 10.74 -10.22 19.48
N LEU A 19 12.05 -10.13 19.23
CA LEU A 19 12.58 -9.52 18.01
C LEU A 19 12.05 -10.24 16.77
N GLN A 20 12.09 -11.57 16.73
CA GLN A 20 11.60 -12.36 15.62
C GLN A 20 10.09 -12.20 15.42
N GLN A 21 9.30 -12.10 16.49
CA GLN A 21 7.87 -11.82 16.41
C GLN A 21 7.60 -10.45 15.81
N GLY A 22 8.31 -9.40 16.26
CA GLY A 22 8.17 -8.06 15.70
C GLY A 22 8.58 -7.98 14.23
N LEU A 23 9.67 -8.65 13.86
CA LEU A 23 10.12 -8.76 12.46
C LEU A 23 9.11 -9.53 11.60
N THR A 24 8.50 -10.58 12.15
CA THR A 24 7.46 -11.35 11.43
C THR A 24 6.22 -10.49 11.22
N ALA A 25 5.77 -9.75 12.24
CA ALA A 25 4.68 -8.79 12.11
C ALA A 25 5.00 -7.70 11.07
N ALA A 26 6.22 -7.15 11.09
CA ALA A 26 6.67 -6.16 10.12
C ALA A 26 6.71 -6.72 8.69
N HIS A 27 7.25 -7.92 8.50
CA HIS A 27 7.25 -8.60 7.19
C HIS A 27 5.85 -8.93 6.69
N ASN A 28 4.90 -9.16 7.60
CA ASN A 28 3.49 -9.39 7.27
C ASN A 28 2.71 -8.08 7.06
N GLY A 29 3.36 -6.91 7.13
CA GLY A 29 2.74 -5.60 6.95
C GLY A 29 1.98 -5.07 8.17
N ASP A 30 1.92 -5.79 9.28
CA ASP A 30 1.31 -5.31 10.53
C ASP A 30 2.30 -4.42 11.31
N LEU A 31 2.59 -3.26 10.74
CA LEU A 31 3.59 -2.32 11.23
C LEU A 31 3.21 -1.75 12.62
N LYS A 32 1.91 -1.56 12.90
CA LYS A 32 1.42 -1.10 14.22
C LYS A 32 1.65 -2.18 15.31
N GLN A 33 1.38 -3.45 15.00
CA GLN A 33 1.69 -4.55 15.90
C GLN A 33 3.21 -4.75 16.05
N ALA A 34 3.97 -4.63 14.97
CA ALA A 34 5.43 -4.69 15.01
C ALA A 34 6.01 -3.64 15.96
N LEU A 35 5.54 -2.38 15.88
CA LEU A 35 5.91 -1.33 16.83
C LEU A 35 5.59 -1.71 18.28
N THR A 36 4.39 -2.23 18.52
CA THR A 36 3.97 -2.63 19.88
C THR A 36 4.86 -3.75 20.44
N ILE A 37 5.23 -4.71 19.60
CA ILE A 37 6.11 -5.82 19.96
C ILE A 37 7.53 -5.30 20.21
N PHE A 38 8.05 -4.40 19.37
CA PHE A 38 9.37 -3.81 19.57
C PHE A 38 9.42 -2.93 20.82
N ASP A 39 8.39 -2.15 21.10
CA ASP A 39 8.29 -1.37 22.35
C ASP A 39 8.31 -2.28 23.57
N SER A 40 7.58 -3.39 23.52
CA SER A 40 7.57 -4.38 24.59
C SER A 40 8.93 -5.08 24.72
N SER A 41 9.57 -5.42 23.59
CA SER A 41 10.91 -6.02 23.53
C SER A 41 11.96 -5.09 24.14
N ILE A 42 11.94 -3.81 23.76
CA ILE A 42 12.86 -2.78 24.26
C ILE A 42 12.68 -2.56 25.77
N ASN A 43 11.44 -2.56 26.25
CA ASN A 43 11.14 -2.35 27.67
C ASN A 43 11.54 -3.54 28.55
N GLU A 44 11.35 -4.77 28.07
CA GLU A 44 11.63 -5.99 28.83
C GLU A 44 13.08 -6.48 28.67
N TYR A 45 13.61 -6.40 27.46
CA TYR A 45 14.90 -6.96 27.04
C TYR A 45 15.57 -6.04 26.01
N PRO A 46 16.09 -4.87 26.43
CA PRO A 46 16.68 -3.90 25.51
C PRO A 46 17.90 -4.50 24.79
N ILE A 47 17.74 -4.71 23.48
CA ILE A 47 18.81 -5.13 22.58
C ILE A 47 18.88 -4.16 21.39
N PRO A 48 20.08 -3.85 20.87
CA PRO A 48 20.22 -2.93 19.76
C PRO A 48 19.33 -3.25 18.55
N ASP A 49 19.24 -4.52 18.15
CA ASP A 49 18.45 -4.91 16.98
C ASP A 49 16.96 -4.56 17.11
N ALA A 50 16.39 -4.60 18.31
CA ALA A 50 15.00 -4.21 18.52
C ALA A 50 14.78 -2.71 18.32
N TYR A 51 15.75 -1.88 18.69
CA TYR A 51 15.69 -0.44 18.41
C TYR A 51 15.84 -0.16 16.91
N PHE A 52 16.76 -0.84 16.22
CA PHE A 52 16.92 -0.67 14.77
C PHE A 52 15.68 -1.11 14.01
N SER A 53 15.12 -2.27 14.34
CA SER A 53 13.88 -2.74 13.72
C SER A 53 12.69 -1.84 14.02
N LYS A 54 12.61 -1.24 15.22
CA LYS A 54 11.60 -0.22 15.53
C LYS A 54 11.78 1.03 14.67
N VAL A 55 13.02 1.52 14.53
CA VAL A 55 13.34 2.66 13.68
C VAL A 55 12.99 2.37 12.21
N GLU A 56 13.34 1.19 11.71
CA GLU A 56 12.99 0.73 10.35
C GLU A 56 11.47 0.72 10.14
N VAL A 57 10.71 0.21 11.12
CA VAL A 57 9.24 0.23 11.05
C VAL A 57 8.67 1.63 11.17
N LEU A 58 9.26 2.52 11.98
CA LEU A 58 8.85 3.93 12.04
C LEU A 58 9.10 4.65 10.72
N VAL A 59 10.21 4.36 10.05
CA VAL A 59 10.53 4.85 8.70
C VAL A 59 9.53 4.31 7.68
N ALA A 60 9.22 3.01 7.73
CA ALA A 60 8.20 2.38 6.89
C ALA A 60 6.77 2.84 7.19
N LEU A 61 6.55 3.61 8.25
CA LEU A 61 5.27 4.24 8.60
C LEU A 61 5.28 5.75 8.34
N GLY A 62 6.32 6.28 7.67
CA GLY A 62 6.52 7.71 7.45
C GLY A 62 6.76 8.54 8.73
N LYS A 63 6.97 7.91 9.89
CA LYS A 63 7.13 8.55 11.20
C LYS A 63 8.59 8.95 11.46
N PHE A 64 9.15 9.78 10.58
CA PHE A 64 10.57 10.16 10.59
C PHE A 64 10.99 10.88 11.88
N ASP A 65 10.15 11.77 12.42
CA ASP A 65 10.44 12.46 13.69
C ASP A 65 10.59 11.47 14.86
N LYS A 66 9.70 10.48 14.92
CA LYS A 66 9.78 9.42 15.95
C LYS A 66 10.96 8.49 15.71
N ALA A 67 11.28 8.19 14.46
CA ALA A 67 12.47 7.41 14.11
C ALA A 67 13.75 8.13 14.59
N LEU A 68 13.81 9.46 14.43
CA LEU A 68 14.91 10.28 14.91
C LEU A 68 14.97 10.33 16.45
N GLU A 69 13.84 10.50 17.12
CA GLU A 69 13.76 10.43 18.59
C GLU A 69 14.27 9.08 19.13
N GLU A 70 13.91 7.98 18.48
CA GLU A 70 14.37 6.64 18.86
C GLU A 70 15.86 6.44 18.61
N ILE A 71 16.42 7.01 17.55
CA ILE A 71 17.86 7.03 17.29
C ILE A 71 18.62 7.80 18.37
N ILE A 72 18.11 8.96 18.78
CA ILE A 72 18.70 9.75 19.87
C ILE A 72 18.68 8.94 21.17
N GLN A 73 17.56 8.28 21.48
CA GLN A 73 17.47 7.41 22.65
C GLN A 73 18.41 6.20 22.57
N LEU A 74 18.55 5.61 21.39
CA LEU A 74 19.45 4.49 21.15
C LEU A 74 20.91 4.92 21.35
N GLU A 75 21.32 6.09 20.87
CA GLU A 75 22.65 6.65 21.04
C GLU A 75 23.01 6.88 22.52
N GLU A 76 22.08 7.43 23.31
CA GLU A 76 22.29 7.62 24.74
C GLU A 76 22.45 6.29 25.50
N LYS A 77 21.77 5.24 25.04
CA LYS A 77 21.77 3.91 25.68
C LYS A 77 22.89 3.00 25.17
N LEU A 78 23.46 3.29 23.99
CA LEU A 78 24.46 2.50 23.28
C LEU A 78 25.68 2.09 24.12
N PRO A 79 26.25 2.97 24.99
CA PRO A 79 27.39 2.60 25.84
C PRO A 79 27.10 1.45 26.83
N ASN A 80 25.83 1.12 27.04
CA ASN A 80 25.38 0.06 27.94
C ASN A 80 24.75 -1.14 27.21
N LEU A 81 24.71 -1.11 25.87
CA LEU A 81 24.20 -2.19 25.04
C LEU A 81 25.36 -2.98 24.42
N ASP A 82 25.19 -4.30 24.31
CA ASP A 82 26.22 -5.24 23.83
C ASP A 82 26.29 -5.24 22.28
N GLY A 83 26.65 -4.10 21.68
CA GLY A 83 26.66 -3.90 20.23
C GLY A 83 28.07 -3.91 19.61
N GLY A 84 29.02 -3.16 20.16
CA GLY A 84 30.35 -3.01 19.55
C GLY A 84 30.33 -2.19 18.24
N THR A 85 31.44 -2.21 17.50
CA THR A 85 31.72 -1.28 16.40
C THR A 85 30.82 -1.39 15.17
N GLU A 86 30.18 -2.55 14.94
CA GLU A 86 29.26 -2.76 13.82
C GLU A 86 27.94 -1.99 14.01
N PHE A 87 27.53 -1.79 15.27
CA PHE A 87 26.33 -1.03 15.61
C PHE A 87 26.53 0.48 15.51
N GLU A 88 27.71 0.99 15.85
CA GLU A 88 28.05 2.40 15.65
C GLU A 88 28.02 2.76 14.16
N GLN A 89 28.49 1.87 13.29
CA GLN A 89 28.42 2.05 11.84
C GLN A 89 26.98 2.02 11.32
N ARG A 90 26.16 1.08 11.80
CA ARG A 90 24.74 0.99 11.42
C ARG A 90 23.98 2.23 11.87
N LEU A 91 24.24 2.74 13.08
CA LEU A 91 23.62 3.96 13.59
C LEU A 91 23.98 5.19 12.74
N GLU A 92 25.25 5.34 12.39
CA GLU A 92 25.72 6.46 11.55
C GLU A 92 25.09 6.42 10.15
N GLN A 93 24.92 5.22 9.59
CA GLN A 93 24.25 5.03 8.31
C GLN A 93 22.78 5.42 8.38
N PHE A 94 22.07 5.04 9.45
CA PHE A 94 20.68 5.44 9.67
C PHE A 94 20.51 6.96 9.83
N LYS A 95 21.41 7.60 10.58
CA LYS A 95 21.43 9.06 10.74
C LYS A 95 21.62 9.76 9.40
N THR A 96 22.59 9.32 8.61
CA THR A 96 22.86 9.88 7.28
C THR A 96 21.62 9.79 6.38
N THR A 97 20.92 8.65 6.40
CA THR A 97 19.69 8.45 5.62
C THR A 97 18.56 9.36 6.10
N LEU A 98 18.38 9.51 7.40
CA LEU A 98 17.31 10.35 7.97
C LEU A 98 17.60 11.85 7.85
N ASP A 99 18.85 12.29 7.98
CA ASP A 99 19.26 13.66 7.74
C ASP A 99 19.05 14.04 6.27
N ALA A 100 19.33 13.12 5.33
CA ALA A 100 19.04 13.31 3.92
C ALA A 100 17.52 13.44 3.64
N ILE A 101 16.67 12.81 4.45
CA ILE A 101 15.20 12.95 4.39
C ILE A 101 14.75 14.27 5.02
N GLY A 102 15.37 14.70 6.13
CA GLY A 102 15.08 15.96 6.83
C GLY A 102 15.49 17.23 6.06
N GLU A 103 16.63 17.22 5.36
CA GLU A 103 17.06 18.35 4.51
C GLU A 103 16.13 18.57 3.29
N VAL A 104 15.37 17.55 2.89
CA VAL A 104 14.34 17.65 1.83
C VAL A 104 13.11 18.43 2.32
N SER A 105 12.84 18.40 3.64
CA SER A 105 11.75 19.14 4.29
C SER A 105 12.09 20.63 4.56
N GLU A 106 13.33 20.95 4.95
CA GLU A 106 13.74 22.31 5.34
C GLU A 106 13.96 23.31 4.17
N GLN A 107 13.94 22.87 2.90
CA GLN A 107 14.16 23.76 1.74
C GLN A 107 12.89 24.40 1.14
N SER A 108 11.81 24.48 1.92
CA SER A 108 10.69 25.41 1.71
C SER A 108 10.97 26.75 2.44
N PRO A 109 10.50 27.90 1.94
CA PRO A 109 11.15 29.19 2.20
C PRO A 109 11.14 29.62 3.68
N SER A 110 12.31 30.04 4.14
CA SER A 110 12.60 30.51 5.49
C SER A 110 11.73 31.70 5.94
N LEU A 111 11.18 31.61 7.15
CA LEU A 111 10.94 32.78 8.02
C LEU A 111 11.72 32.61 9.32
N THR A 112 12.33 33.72 9.73
CA THR A 112 13.43 33.84 10.67
C THR A 112 13.11 33.42 12.11
N THR A 113 14.15 32.88 12.75
CA THR A 113 14.32 32.52 14.16
C THR A 113 13.70 33.49 15.18
N SER A 114 12.70 33.02 15.94
CA SER A 114 12.68 33.08 17.42
C SER A 114 11.37 32.49 17.95
N GLY A 115 11.47 31.34 18.63
CA GLY A 115 10.36 30.70 19.35
C GLY A 115 9.55 29.73 18.49
N PHE A 116 10.13 28.56 18.20
CA PHE A 116 9.39 27.45 17.61
C PHE A 116 8.49 26.82 18.68
N ASP A 117 7.19 27.00 18.49
CA ASP A 117 6.13 26.26 19.17
C ASP A 117 5.88 24.98 18.35
N LEU A 118 6.41 23.86 18.86
CA LEU A 118 6.27 22.51 18.31
C LEU A 118 4.81 21.99 18.30
N SER A 119 3.83 22.77 18.77
CA SER A 119 2.40 22.43 18.66
C SER A 119 1.78 22.68 17.28
N SER A 120 2.54 23.23 16.33
CA SER A 120 2.04 23.54 14.98
C SER A 120 2.54 22.62 13.86
N LEU A 121 3.43 21.66 14.16
CA LEU A 121 3.73 20.53 13.28
C LEU A 121 2.67 19.44 13.54
N THR A 122 1.43 19.72 13.15
CA THR A 122 0.49 18.64 12.89
C THR A 122 1.04 17.88 11.69
N ASN A 123 1.58 16.70 11.98
CA ASN A 123 1.53 15.49 11.18
C ASN A 123 0.43 15.60 10.09
N GLU A 124 0.75 16.13 8.91
CA GLU A 124 -0.09 15.90 7.74
C GLU A 124 0.16 14.43 7.40
N MET A 125 -0.68 13.58 7.99
CA MET A 125 -0.82 12.18 7.59
C MET A 125 -1.01 12.17 6.07
N ALA A 126 -0.49 11.16 5.38
CA ALA A 126 -0.78 11.00 3.96
C ALA A 126 -2.29 10.79 3.83
N ASP A 127 -3.03 11.88 3.63
CA ASP A 127 -4.48 11.87 3.55
C ASP A 127 -4.90 10.88 2.46
N ILE A 128 -6.06 10.24 2.60
CA ILE A 128 -6.60 9.45 1.50
C ILE A 128 -6.83 10.39 0.32
N THR A 129 -6.06 10.16 -0.73
CA THR A 129 -5.93 11.15 -1.78
C THR A 129 -6.95 10.90 -2.90
N GLN A 130 -7.31 9.63 -3.18
CA GLN A 130 -8.28 9.28 -4.23
C GLN A 130 -9.22 8.15 -3.80
N GLU A 131 -10.40 8.13 -4.40
CA GLU A 131 -11.37 7.05 -4.23
C GLU A 131 -10.93 5.77 -4.95
N LEU A 132 -11.08 4.62 -4.30
CA LEU A 132 -11.07 3.31 -4.94
C LEU A 132 -12.47 2.96 -5.43
N LEU A 133 -12.59 2.54 -6.68
CA LEU A 133 -13.85 2.06 -7.25
C LEU A 133 -13.72 0.64 -7.78
N VAL A 134 -14.56 -0.25 -7.27
CA VAL A 134 -14.69 -1.62 -7.74
C VAL A 134 -16.14 -1.94 -8.13
N ILE A 135 -16.30 -2.85 -9.09
CA ILE A 135 -17.60 -3.22 -9.66
C ILE A 135 -17.72 -4.73 -9.74
N ILE A 136 -18.81 -5.28 -9.21
CA ILE A 136 -19.11 -6.71 -9.25
C ILE A 136 -20.35 -6.94 -10.14
N PRO A 137 -20.22 -7.67 -11.26
CA PRO A 137 -21.38 -8.09 -12.05
C PRO A 137 -22.12 -9.22 -11.34
N LEU A 138 -23.43 -9.06 -11.18
CA LEU A 138 -24.28 -9.96 -10.41
C LEU A 138 -25.50 -10.42 -11.20
N LYS A 139 -26.02 -11.60 -10.86
CA LYS A 139 -27.19 -12.20 -11.50
C LYS A 139 -28.30 -12.47 -10.49
N TYR A 140 -29.17 -11.48 -10.33
CA TYR A 140 -30.31 -11.51 -9.42
C TYR A 140 -31.60 -11.05 -10.11
N GLN A 141 -32.75 -11.31 -9.48
CA GLN A 141 -34.05 -10.92 -10.03
C GLN A 141 -34.38 -9.45 -9.79
N SER A 142 -33.90 -8.87 -8.69
CA SER A 142 -34.09 -7.47 -8.37
C SER A 142 -33.02 -6.92 -7.42
N THR A 143 -32.92 -5.59 -7.36
CA THR A 143 -32.05 -4.87 -6.41
C THR A 143 -32.39 -5.19 -4.96
N GLU A 144 -33.67 -5.39 -4.62
CA GLU A 144 -34.07 -5.73 -3.25
C GLU A 144 -33.53 -7.08 -2.77
N GLU A 145 -33.36 -8.05 -3.69
CA GLU A 145 -32.76 -9.35 -3.38
C GLU A 145 -31.29 -9.19 -2.97
N ILE A 146 -30.55 -8.34 -3.68
CA ILE A 146 -29.14 -8.03 -3.38
C ILE A 146 -29.04 -7.31 -2.02
N LEU A 147 -29.88 -6.29 -1.78
CA LEU A 147 -29.89 -5.55 -0.52
C LEU A 147 -30.27 -6.43 0.68
N ASP A 148 -31.23 -7.35 0.52
CA ASP A 148 -31.61 -8.29 1.57
C ASP A 148 -30.45 -9.23 1.96
N ILE A 149 -29.60 -9.62 1.00
CA ILE A 149 -28.37 -10.38 1.30
C ILE A 149 -27.38 -9.48 2.05
N LEU A 150 -27.08 -8.28 1.52
CA LEU A 150 -26.10 -7.35 2.10
C LEU A 150 -26.40 -7.01 3.57
N THR A 151 -27.66 -6.81 3.92
CA THR A 151 -28.07 -6.50 5.31
C THR A 151 -27.93 -7.68 6.28
N LYS A 152 -27.76 -8.91 5.77
CA LYS A 152 -27.61 -10.14 6.55
C LYS A 152 -26.18 -10.64 6.63
N VAL A 153 -25.24 -10.01 5.93
CA VAL A 153 -23.83 -10.40 6.00
C VAL A 153 -23.28 -10.09 7.39
N ASP A 154 -22.92 -11.13 8.14
CA ASP A 154 -22.53 -10.98 9.55
C ASP A 154 -21.23 -10.20 9.74
N SER A 155 -20.32 -10.21 8.77
CA SER A 155 -19.05 -9.47 8.79
C SER A 155 -19.16 -8.03 8.29
N LEU A 156 -20.29 -7.62 7.72
CA LEU A 156 -20.50 -6.29 7.15
C LEU A 156 -21.67 -5.57 7.81
N ASN A 157 -21.57 -4.25 7.95
CA ASN A 157 -22.68 -3.41 8.35
C ASN A 157 -23.18 -2.65 7.12
N SER A 158 -24.47 -2.78 6.83
CA SER A 158 -25.18 -1.85 5.96
C SER A 158 -26.39 -1.30 6.71
N SER A 159 -26.34 -0.03 7.09
CA SER A 159 -27.35 0.59 7.97
C SER A 159 -28.53 1.20 7.19
N ASN A 160 -28.30 1.54 5.93
CA ASN A 160 -29.20 2.32 5.07
C ASN A 160 -29.34 1.73 3.65
N GLY A 161 -28.65 0.63 3.34
CA GLY A 161 -28.62 0.01 2.00
C GLY A 161 -27.81 0.78 0.96
N ILE A 162 -27.12 1.85 1.36
CA ILE A 162 -26.27 2.68 0.48
C ILE A 162 -24.84 2.81 1.00
N THR A 163 -24.57 2.44 2.25
CA THR A 163 -23.21 2.39 2.80
C THR A 163 -22.86 0.99 3.28
N LEU A 164 -21.57 0.67 3.21
CA LEU A 164 -20.99 -0.56 3.75
C LEU A 164 -19.86 -0.25 4.72
N ILE A 165 -19.76 -1.03 5.79
CA ILE A 165 -18.63 -0.97 6.72
C ILE A 165 -18.19 -2.39 7.01
N ASN A 166 -16.90 -2.67 6.88
CA ASN A 166 -16.32 -3.92 7.37
C ASN A 166 -16.31 -3.91 8.91
N LYS A 167 -16.93 -4.90 9.55
CA LYS A 167 -16.98 -4.96 11.03
C LYS A 167 -15.63 -5.26 11.67
N GLU A 168 -14.71 -5.88 10.94
CA GLU A 168 -13.39 -6.22 11.45
C GLU A 168 -12.53 -4.96 11.63
N SER A 169 -12.44 -4.13 10.59
CA SER A 169 -11.67 -2.88 10.65
C SER A 169 -12.46 -1.76 11.30
N GLN A 170 -13.75 -1.62 10.98
CA GLN A 170 -14.60 -0.46 11.25
C GLN A 170 -14.05 0.88 10.75
N ALA A 171 -12.91 0.87 10.07
CA ALA A 171 -12.15 2.06 9.69
C ALA A 171 -12.71 2.69 8.42
N VAL A 172 -13.08 1.86 7.43
CA VAL A 172 -13.55 2.33 6.12
C VAL A 172 -15.06 2.24 6.00
N ILE A 173 -15.62 3.32 5.46
CA ILE A 173 -17.02 3.40 5.05
C ILE A 173 -17.02 3.51 3.53
N TYR A 174 -17.75 2.62 2.87
CA TYR A 174 -17.92 2.61 1.41
C TYR A 174 -19.31 3.11 1.03
N ASP A 175 -19.39 3.79 -0.11
CA ASP A 175 -20.63 3.97 -0.86
C ASP A 175 -20.93 2.71 -1.67
N ILE A 176 -22.21 2.34 -1.72
CA ILE A 176 -22.74 1.29 -2.56
C ILE A 176 -23.79 1.87 -3.51
N ASP A 177 -23.69 1.49 -4.78
CA ASP A 177 -24.76 1.69 -5.76
C ASP A 177 -25.03 0.40 -6.53
N ILE A 178 -26.30 0.11 -6.82
CA ILE A 178 -26.73 -1.07 -7.57
C ILE A 178 -27.45 -0.61 -8.82
N LYS A 179 -26.83 -0.84 -9.97
CA LYS A 179 -27.37 -0.47 -11.28
C LYS A 179 -27.84 -1.71 -12.04
N GLU A 180 -28.78 -1.51 -12.95
CA GLU A 180 -29.13 -2.53 -13.95
C GLU A 180 -27.96 -2.73 -14.92
N ARG A 181 -28.00 -3.85 -15.64
CA ARG A 181 -27.02 -4.22 -16.65
C ARG A 181 -26.69 -3.06 -17.61
N ASP A 182 -25.40 -2.85 -17.79
CA ASP A 182 -24.83 -2.00 -18.84
C ASP A 182 -24.09 -2.90 -19.86
N SER A 183 -24.49 -2.83 -21.13
CA SER A 183 -23.88 -3.64 -22.20
C SER A 183 -22.46 -3.20 -22.54
N ASP A 184 -22.16 -1.90 -22.42
CA ASP A 184 -20.86 -1.36 -22.80
C ASP A 184 -19.84 -1.76 -21.72
N LEU A 185 -20.25 -1.69 -20.45
CA LEU A 185 -19.43 -2.15 -19.34
C LEU A 185 -19.16 -3.67 -19.40
N SER A 186 -20.09 -4.50 -19.90
CA SER A 186 -19.80 -5.92 -20.16
C SER A 186 -18.59 -6.12 -21.07
N GLU A 187 -18.47 -5.33 -22.14
CA GLU A 187 -17.34 -5.44 -23.06
C GLU A 187 -16.04 -4.99 -22.39
N THR A 188 -16.09 -3.91 -21.60
CA THR A 188 -14.97 -3.44 -20.79
C THR A 188 -14.46 -4.52 -19.84
N LEU A 189 -15.32 -5.13 -19.02
CA LEU A 189 -14.94 -6.20 -18.07
C LEU A 189 -14.25 -7.37 -18.78
N LEU A 190 -14.76 -7.77 -19.94
CA LEU A 190 -14.16 -8.85 -20.72
C LEU A 190 -12.78 -8.47 -21.26
N SER A 191 -12.62 -7.23 -21.73
CA SER A 191 -11.35 -6.74 -22.24
C SER A 191 -10.28 -6.59 -21.15
N CYS A 192 -10.69 -6.16 -19.95
CA CYS A 192 -9.84 -5.96 -18.78
C CYS A 192 -9.49 -7.27 -18.06
N GLY A 193 -10.19 -8.37 -18.37
CA GLY A 193 -9.94 -9.71 -17.84
C GLY A 193 -9.25 -10.67 -18.82
N VAL A 194 -8.78 -10.20 -19.97
CA VAL A 194 -8.13 -11.05 -20.98
C VAL A 194 -6.97 -11.84 -20.36
N GLY A 195 -6.96 -13.15 -20.59
CA GLY A 195 -5.95 -14.07 -20.04
C GLY A 195 -6.24 -14.58 -18.62
N ARG A 196 -7.21 -13.97 -17.90
CA ARG A 196 -7.62 -14.37 -16.53
C ARG A 196 -8.98 -15.07 -16.50
N LEU A 197 -9.87 -14.70 -17.41
CA LEU A 197 -11.25 -15.19 -17.41
C LEU A 197 -11.41 -16.55 -18.11
N SER A 198 -12.17 -17.43 -17.48
CA SER A 198 -12.62 -18.69 -18.09
C SER A 198 -13.87 -18.46 -18.97
N ILE A 199 -14.33 -19.53 -19.62
CA ILE A 199 -15.60 -19.50 -20.38
C ILE A 199 -16.78 -19.23 -19.44
N SER A 200 -16.81 -19.82 -18.24
CA SER A 200 -17.90 -19.58 -17.28
C SER A 200 -17.92 -18.12 -16.82
N HIS A 201 -16.77 -17.54 -16.49
CA HIS A 201 -16.70 -16.13 -16.09
C HIS A 201 -17.18 -15.20 -17.22
N THR A 202 -16.80 -15.53 -18.47
CA THR A 202 -17.27 -14.80 -19.66
C THR A 202 -18.80 -14.87 -19.80
N GLU A 203 -19.40 -16.03 -19.55
CA GLU A 203 -20.85 -16.20 -19.58
C GLU A 203 -21.55 -15.48 -18.43
N ALA A 204 -20.96 -15.47 -17.23
CA ALA A 204 -21.47 -14.73 -16.09
C ALA A 204 -21.50 -13.23 -16.37
N ILE A 205 -20.40 -12.67 -16.86
CA ILE A 205 -20.32 -11.25 -17.26
C ILE A 205 -21.33 -10.93 -18.37
N LYS A 206 -21.54 -11.81 -19.36
CA LYS A 206 -22.51 -11.53 -20.43
C LYS A 206 -23.97 -11.61 -19.98
N ASN A 207 -24.25 -12.43 -18.97
CA ASN A 207 -25.60 -12.74 -18.50
C ASN A 207 -25.94 -12.07 -17.15
N HIS A 208 -25.08 -11.19 -16.64
CA HIS A 208 -25.38 -10.42 -15.44
C HIS A 208 -26.64 -9.57 -15.65
N THR A 209 -27.34 -9.29 -14.56
CA THR A 209 -28.56 -8.45 -14.56
C THR A 209 -28.34 -7.14 -13.82
N HIS A 210 -27.41 -7.12 -12.87
CA HIS A 210 -27.09 -5.97 -12.05
C HIS A 210 -25.57 -5.80 -11.90
N LEU A 211 -25.18 -4.59 -11.55
CA LEU A 211 -23.81 -4.19 -11.27
C LEU A 211 -23.79 -3.57 -9.87
N LEU A 212 -23.00 -4.14 -8.98
CA LEU A 212 -22.74 -3.60 -7.65
C LEU A 212 -21.48 -2.76 -7.70
N TYR A 213 -21.63 -1.44 -7.55
CA TYR A 213 -20.55 -0.48 -7.42
C TYR A 213 -20.24 -0.33 -5.94
N ILE A 214 -18.96 -0.41 -5.60
CA ILE A 214 -18.45 -0.16 -4.25
C ILE A 214 -17.34 0.86 -4.39
N SER A 215 -17.48 1.99 -3.72
CA SER A 215 -16.49 3.05 -3.80
C SER A 215 -16.13 3.58 -2.41
N GLY A 216 -14.86 3.93 -2.21
CA GLY A 216 -14.40 4.32 -0.89
C GLY A 216 -13.13 5.18 -0.92
N PRO A 217 -12.92 6.04 0.08
CA PRO A 217 -13.79 6.21 1.24
C PRO A 217 -15.05 7.01 0.89
N ASN A 218 -16.11 6.85 1.68
CA ASN A 218 -17.34 7.60 1.53
C ASN A 218 -17.06 9.11 1.60
N ALA A 219 -17.53 9.88 0.61
CA ALA A 219 -17.24 11.30 0.53
C ALA A 219 -17.99 12.15 1.58
N GLU A 220 -19.11 11.65 2.12
CA GLU A 220 -19.98 12.38 3.04
C GLU A 220 -19.77 11.99 4.51
N VAL A 221 -19.17 10.82 4.77
CA VAL A 221 -18.96 10.27 6.11
C VAL A 221 -17.49 10.03 6.34
N GLU A 222 -16.96 10.69 7.38
CA GLU A 222 -15.56 10.57 7.78
C GLU A 222 -15.20 9.11 8.08
N SER A 223 -14.18 8.61 7.38
CA SER A 223 -13.56 7.31 7.58
C SER A 223 -12.41 7.44 8.57
N GLU A 224 -12.18 6.42 9.40
CA GLU A 224 -11.03 6.36 10.32
C GLU A 224 -9.77 5.77 9.66
N ALA A 225 -9.81 5.43 8.37
CA ALA A 225 -8.64 4.94 7.67
C ALA A 225 -7.55 6.01 7.58
N GLU A 226 -6.34 5.66 7.99
CA GLU A 226 -5.23 6.60 8.17
C GLU A 226 -4.50 6.92 6.87
N ASP A 227 -4.52 6.00 5.90
CA ASP A 227 -3.83 6.11 4.62
C ASP A 227 -4.49 5.27 3.51
N GLN A 228 -3.99 5.40 2.28
CA GLN A 228 -4.51 4.69 1.11
C GLN A 228 -4.27 3.16 1.15
N ILE A 229 -3.22 2.70 1.84
CA ILE A 229 -2.91 1.26 1.94
C ILE A 229 -3.90 0.58 2.87
N GLU A 230 -4.29 1.22 3.97
CA GLU A 230 -5.35 0.75 4.87
C GLU A 230 -6.68 0.64 4.11
N LEU A 231 -7.03 1.66 3.31
CA LEU A 231 -8.20 1.62 2.43
C LEU A 231 -8.14 0.46 1.43
N ALA A 232 -7.01 0.28 0.72
CA ALA A 232 -6.84 -0.79 -0.26
C ALA A 232 -6.92 -2.19 0.38
N SER A 233 -6.34 -2.35 1.57
CA SER A 233 -6.36 -3.58 2.35
C SER A 233 -7.78 -3.92 2.82
N ASP A 234 -8.52 -2.94 3.34
CA ASP A 234 -9.89 -3.16 3.77
C ASP A 234 -10.84 -3.42 2.60
N MET A 235 -10.66 -2.74 1.47
CA MET A 235 -11.44 -2.96 0.24
C MET A 235 -11.23 -4.38 -0.27
N LEU A 236 -9.99 -4.88 -0.25
CA LEU A 236 -9.63 -6.22 -0.70
C LEU A 236 -10.41 -7.29 0.11
N LYS A 237 -10.39 -7.17 1.43
CA LYS A 237 -11.15 -8.05 2.35
C LYS A 237 -12.66 -7.92 2.18
N THR A 238 -13.15 -6.68 2.10
CA THR A 238 -14.59 -6.38 1.97
C THR A 238 -15.17 -6.99 0.70
N VAL A 239 -14.49 -6.80 -0.43
CA VAL A 239 -14.90 -7.35 -1.72
C VAL A 239 -14.84 -8.88 -1.73
N SER A 240 -13.84 -9.48 -1.07
CA SER A 240 -13.74 -10.94 -0.94
C SER A 240 -14.97 -11.54 -0.24
N VAL A 241 -15.40 -10.91 0.87
CA VAL A 241 -16.66 -11.27 1.55
C VAL A 241 -17.85 -11.11 0.60
N LEU A 242 -17.97 -9.99 -0.10
CA LEU A 242 -19.09 -9.72 -1.00
C LEU A 242 -19.18 -10.71 -2.16
N LEU A 243 -18.05 -11.06 -2.77
CA LEU A 243 -18.00 -12.06 -3.85
C LEU A 243 -18.56 -13.40 -3.37
N ASN A 244 -18.20 -13.84 -2.16
CA ASN A 244 -18.73 -15.06 -1.58
C ASN A 244 -20.23 -14.97 -1.27
N GLU A 245 -20.67 -13.92 -0.56
CA GLU A 245 -22.06 -13.78 -0.11
C GLU A 245 -23.04 -13.56 -1.28
N LEU A 246 -22.59 -12.89 -2.35
CA LEU A 246 -23.40 -12.57 -3.52
C LEU A 246 -23.16 -13.54 -4.70
N ASN A 247 -22.39 -14.61 -4.49
CA ASN A 247 -21.96 -15.54 -5.55
C ASN A 247 -21.44 -14.79 -6.80
N GLY A 248 -20.67 -13.72 -6.59
CA GLY A 248 -20.04 -12.96 -7.65
C GLY A 248 -18.89 -13.78 -8.25
N GLU A 249 -18.79 -13.85 -9.58
CA GLU A 249 -17.75 -14.64 -10.25
C GLU A 249 -16.48 -13.84 -10.58
N CYS A 250 -16.55 -12.50 -10.54
CA CYS A 250 -15.43 -11.62 -10.84
C CYS A 250 -15.63 -10.23 -10.23
N VAL A 251 -14.56 -9.46 -10.17
CA VAL A 251 -14.57 -8.05 -9.78
C VAL A 251 -13.74 -7.24 -10.77
N TYR A 252 -14.22 -6.05 -11.08
CA TYR A 252 -13.54 -5.06 -11.91
C TYR A 252 -13.06 -3.89 -11.08
N ILE A 253 -11.81 -3.51 -11.26
CA ILE A 253 -11.13 -2.41 -10.58
C ILE A 253 -11.10 -1.26 -11.56
N ALA A 254 -12.04 -0.33 -11.41
CA ALA A 254 -12.28 0.72 -12.40
C ALA A 254 -11.10 1.69 -12.52
N THR A 255 -10.42 1.93 -11.41
CA THR A 255 -9.23 2.77 -11.31
C THR A 255 -8.01 2.23 -12.06
N ALA A 256 -7.97 0.92 -12.30
CA ALA A 256 -6.84 0.25 -12.95
C ALA A 256 -7.19 -0.34 -14.32
N GLY A 257 -8.49 -0.50 -14.62
CA GLY A 257 -8.91 -1.18 -15.83
C GLY A 257 -8.57 -2.68 -15.79
N LEU A 258 -8.76 -3.31 -14.63
CA LEU A 258 -8.35 -4.70 -14.36
C LEU A 258 -9.55 -5.52 -13.90
N THR A 259 -9.71 -6.74 -14.42
CA THR A 259 -10.74 -7.68 -13.94
C THR A 259 -10.10 -8.95 -13.37
N HIS A 260 -10.41 -9.25 -12.12
CA HIS A 260 -10.03 -10.46 -11.42
C HIS A 260 -11.19 -11.45 -11.33
N THR A 261 -10.89 -12.75 -11.33
CA THR A 261 -11.91 -13.75 -10.96
C THR A 261 -12.12 -13.70 -9.45
N ALA A 262 -13.26 -14.22 -8.98
CA ALA A 262 -13.53 -14.27 -7.55
C ALA A 262 -12.48 -15.11 -6.80
N GLU A 263 -12.00 -16.20 -7.42
CA GLU A 263 -10.96 -17.05 -6.84
C GLU A 263 -9.63 -16.30 -6.70
N ALA A 264 -9.16 -15.64 -7.76
CA ALA A 264 -7.92 -14.87 -7.73
C ALA A 264 -7.99 -13.73 -6.71
N TRP A 265 -9.14 -13.03 -6.64
CA TRP A 265 -9.33 -11.99 -5.64
C TRP A 265 -9.32 -12.53 -4.20
N THR A 266 -9.93 -13.70 -3.99
CA THR A 266 -9.94 -14.36 -2.68
C THR A 266 -8.51 -14.74 -2.28
N GLU A 267 -7.73 -15.34 -3.19
CA GLU A 267 -6.32 -15.66 -2.98
C GLU A 267 -5.52 -14.40 -2.59
N LEU A 268 -5.67 -13.31 -3.33
CA LEU A 268 -5.03 -12.03 -3.00
C LEU A 268 -5.46 -11.48 -1.64
N SER A 269 -6.72 -11.68 -1.23
CA SER A 269 -7.22 -11.23 0.07
C SER A 269 -6.71 -12.06 1.26
N GLU A 270 -6.33 -13.32 1.00
CA GLU A 270 -5.71 -14.21 1.98
C GLU A 270 -4.18 -14.02 2.04
N GLU A 271 -3.57 -13.64 0.91
CA GLU A 271 -2.17 -13.25 0.83
C GLU A 271 -1.90 -11.99 1.66
N GLN A 272 -0.86 -12.06 2.50
CA GLN A 272 -0.42 -10.92 3.29
C GLN A 272 0.82 -10.32 2.62
N GLY A 273 0.73 -9.03 2.28
CA GLY A 273 1.90 -8.24 1.86
C GLY A 273 1.66 -7.30 0.68
N LEU A 274 2.62 -6.42 0.48
CA LEU A 274 2.58 -5.33 -0.51
C LEU A 274 2.43 -5.84 -1.96
N ALA A 275 2.97 -7.02 -2.28
CA ALA A 275 2.85 -7.62 -3.61
C ALA A 275 1.39 -7.95 -3.99
N ALA A 276 0.58 -8.39 -3.02
CA ALA A 276 -0.84 -8.68 -3.26
C ALA A 276 -1.61 -7.40 -3.62
N TYR A 277 -1.25 -6.26 -3.02
CA TYR A 277 -1.86 -4.97 -3.35
C TYR A 277 -1.51 -4.50 -4.76
N ILE A 278 -0.25 -4.66 -5.18
CA ILE A 278 0.15 -4.37 -6.56
C ILE A 278 -0.64 -5.25 -7.53
N GLU A 279 -0.73 -6.56 -7.29
CA GLU A 279 -1.46 -7.45 -8.21
C GLU A 279 -2.98 -7.22 -8.19
N ALA A 280 -3.55 -6.84 -7.04
CA ALA A 280 -4.97 -6.53 -6.92
C ALA A 280 -5.36 -5.23 -7.66
N TYR A 281 -4.54 -4.18 -7.54
CA TYR A 281 -4.94 -2.82 -7.90
C TYR A 281 -4.14 -2.20 -9.07
N VAL A 282 -3.11 -2.87 -9.60
CA VAL A 282 -2.22 -2.25 -10.59
C VAL A 282 -2.16 -3.08 -11.88
N GLN A 283 -2.69 -2.52 -12.96
CA GLN A 283 -2.58 -3.09 -14.29
C GLN A 283 -1.25 -2.70 -14.93
N ARG A 284 -0.64 -3.65 -15.65
CA ARG A 284 0.59 -3.41 -16.45
C ARG A 284 0.20 -3.40 -17.92
N ILE A 285 0.49 -2.31 -18.62
CA ILE A 285 0.07 -2.08 -20.01
C ILE A 285 1.33 -1.96 -20.87
N GLY A 286 1.49 -2.88 -21.82
CA GLY A 286 2.56 -2.86 -22.80
C GLY A 286 2.06 -2.40 -24.17
N GLY A 287 2.85 -1.58 -24.85
CA GLY A 287 2.58 -1.06 -26.19
C GLY A 287 3.84 -0.98 -27.07
N GLU A 288 3.73 -0.36 -28.24
CA GLU A 288 4.87 -0.18 -29.16
C GLU A 288 5.91 0.77 -28.54
N GLY A 289 6.94 0.21 -27.91
CA GLY A 289 8.09 0.94 -27.39
C GLY A 289 7.94 1.49 -25.97
N GLN A 290 6.89 1.11 -25.25
CA GLN A 290 6.68 1.53 -23.86
C GLN A 290 5.93 0.47 -23.07
N ILE A 291 6.23 0.35 -21.78
CA ILE A 291 5.39 -0.32 -20.79
C ILE A 291 5.13 0.63 -19.62
N PHE A 292 3.92 0.62 -19.09
CA PHE A 292 3.55 1.45 -17.94
C PHE A 292 2.54 0.75 -17.03
N SER A 293 2.42 1.25 -15.81
CA SER A 293 1.39 0.83 -14.85
C SER A 293 0.19 1.77 -14.86
N CYS A 294 -0.95 1.25 -14.44
CA CYS A 294 -2.14 2.03 -14.15
C CYS A 294 -2.79 1.49 -12.87
N GLY A 295 -3.04 2.37 -11.90
CA GLY A 295 -3.77 2.04 -10.67
C GLY A 295 -2.98 2.23 -9.38
N MET A 296 -1.72 2.68 -9.43
CA MET A 296 -0.93 2.95 -8.21
C MET A 296 -1.54 4.04 -7.32
N HIS A 297 -2.40 4.91 -7.86
CA HIS A 297 -3.15 5.86 -7.04
C HIS A 297 -4.11 5.18 -6.05
N GLY A 298 -4.59 3.98 -6.38
CA GLY A 298 -5.33 3.14 -5.44
C GLY A 298 -4.51 2.74 -4.22
N LEU A 299 -3.19 2.90 -4.28
CA LEU A 299 -2.21 2.69 -3.21
C LEU A 299 -1.54 4.00 -2.76
N GLY A 300 -1.99 5.15 -3.27
CA GLY A 300 -1.52 6.47 -2.86
C GLY A 300 -0.22 6.89 -3.54
N LEU A 301 0.16 6.22 -4.63
CA LEU A 301 1.48 6.35 -5.24
C LEU A 301 1.42 6.70 -6.73
N PRO A 302 2.48 7.31 -7.29
CA PRO A 302 2.58 7.54 -8.73
C PRO A 302 2.63 6.22 -9.50
N ASP A 303 2.07 6.21 -10.71
CA ASP A 303 2.26 5.10 -11.65
C ASP A 303 3.71 5.09 -12.18
N VAL A 304 4.09 4.05 -12.92
CA VAL A 304 5.45 3.89 -13.45
C VAL A 304 5.39 3.70 -14.95
N SER A 305 6.34 4.29 -15.68
CA SER A 305 6.53 4.13 -17.12
C SER A 305 7.99 3.88 -17.46
N LEU A 306 8.19 3.06 -18.47
CA LEU A 306 9.47 2.63 -19.01
C LEU A 306 9.40 2.68 -20.53
N GLU A 307 10.30 3.42 -21.15
CA GLU A 307 10.53 3.28 -22.58
C GLU A 307 11.26 1.96 -22.84
N LEU A 308 10.74 1.18 -23.79
CA LEU A 308 11.30 -0.10 -24.17
C LEU A 308 11.90 0.00 -25.57
N ASP A 309 13.14 -0.46 -25.71
CA ASP A 309 13.68 -0.81 -27.01
C ASP A 309 13.07 -2.14 -27.50
N LEU A 310 13.03 -2.35 -28.81
CA LEU A 310 12.50 -3.59 -29.43
C LEU A 310 13.21 -4.88 -28.98
N SER A 311 14.36 -4.77 -28.32
CA SER A 311 15.14 -5.89 -27.76
C SER A 311 14.97 -6.08 -26.26
N ASP A 312 14.11 -5.30 -25.60
CA ASP A 312 14.00 -5.30 -24.15
C ASP A 312 13.06 -6.42 -23.64
N GLU A 313 13.61 -7.62 -23.49
CA GLU A 313 12.87 -8.80 -23.00
C GLU A 313 12.50 -8.71 -21.51
N ASP A 314 13.18 -7.87 -20.73
CA ASP A 314 13.03 -7.79 -19.27
C ASP A 314 12.23 -6.55 -18.82
N GLY A 315 11.53 -5.86 -19.74
CA GLY A 315 10.77 -4.63 -19.48
C GLY A 315 9.76 -4.75 -18.35
N ALA A 316 8.95 -5.81 -18.40
CA ALA A 316 7.93 -6.08 -17.39
C ALA A 316 8.52 -6.41 -16.02
N THR A 317 9.68 -7.07 -15.99
CA THR A 317 10.36 -7.43 -14.74
C THR A 317 10.94 -6.20 -14.06
N LEU A 318 11.54 -5.27 -14.82
CA LEU A 318 12.01 -3.99 -14.28
C LEU A 318 10.83 -3.12 -13.78
N LEU A 319 9.72 -3.10 -14.53
CA LEU A 319 8.51 -2.40 -14.08
C LEU A 319 8.05 -2.93 -12.73
N ALA A 320 7.98 -4.26 -12.57
CA ALA A 320 7.60 -4.90 -11.31
C ALA A 320 8.54 -4.54 -10.16
N GLU A 321 9.86 -4.62 -10.40
CA GLU A 321 10.89 -4.26 -9.41
C GLU A 321 10.73 -2.81 -8.93
N PHE A 322 10.47 -1.88 -9.85
CA PHE A 322 10.33 -0.48 -9.49
C PHE A 322 8.99 -0.16 -8.83
N LEU A 323 7.90 -0.84 -9.19
CA LEU A 323 6.61 -0.72 -8.49
C LEU A 323 6.73 -1.18 -7.03
N GLU A 324 7.40 -2.31 -6.80
CA GLU A 324 7.71 -2.79 -5.44
C GLU A 324 8.59 -1.79 -4.70
N TYR A 325 9.62 -1.23 -5.36
CA TYR A 325 10.43 -0.17 -4.78
C TYR A 325 9.60 1.06 -4.38
N CYS A 326 8.67 1.52 -5.24
CA CYS A 326 7.79 2.64 -4.94
C CYS A 326 6.93 2.35 -3.71
N LEU A 327 6.35 1.15 -3.64
CA LEU A 327 5.44 0.77 -2.56
C LEU A 327 6.16 0.56 -1.22
N VAL A 328 7.32 -0.10 -1.22
CA VAL A 328 8.12 -0.33 0.00
C VAL A 328 8.66 0.97 0.59
N ASN A 329 8.96 1.96 -0.25
CA ASN A 329 9.52 3.24 0.19
C ASN A 329 8.49 4.37 0.24
N GLU A 330 7.20 4.06 0.02
CA GLU A 330 6.11 5.04 -0.09
C GLU A 330 6.49 6.25 -0.96
N LEU A 331 7.10 5.99 -2.12
CA LEU A 331 7.81 7.00 -2.90
C LEU A 331 6.85 8.11 -3.39
N PRO A 332 6.90 9.32 -2.81
CA PRO A 332 5.93 10.36 -3.11
C PRO A 332 6.20 10.98 -4.48
N PRO A 333 5.23 11.66 -5.11
CA PRO A 333 5.50 12.49 -6.28
C PRO A 333 6.61 13.52 -5.99
N SER A 334 7.51 13.73 -6.95
CA SER A 334 8.59 14.72 -6.82
C SER A 334 9.03 15.29 -8.16
N ASP A 335 9.17 16.62 -8.21
CA ASP A 335 9.72 17.35 -9.36
C ASP A 335 11.25 17.15 -9.51
N LYS A 336 11.91 16.58 -8.50
CA LYS A 336 13.35 16.32 -8.51
C LYS A 336 13.63 14.91 -9.01
N PRO A 337 14.44 14.74 -10.07
CA PRO A 337 14.84 13.42 -10.52
C PRO A 337 15.81 12.77 -9.53
N PHE A 338 15.86 11.44 -9.51
CA PHE A 338 16.83 10.69 -8.70
C PHE A 338 17.40 9.49 -9.46
N GLU A 339 18.58 9.02 -9.04
CA GLU A 339 19.19 7.80 -9.62
C GLU A 339 18.62 6.56 -8.91
N TYR A 340 18.00 5.65 -9.68
CA TYR A 340 17.55 4.34 -9.24
C TYR A 340 18.46 3.25 -9.81
N LYS A 341 18.94 2.33 -8.98
CA LYS A 341 19.77 1.20 -9.42
C LYS A 341 18.96 -0.09 -9.39
N SER A 342 18.60 -0.59 -10.57
CA SER A 342 17.94 -1.90 -10.71
C SER A 342 18.90 -3.02 -10.32
N THR A 343 18.43 -3.91 -9.46
CA THR A 343 19.12 -5.13 -9.07
C THR A 343 19.05 -6.19 -10.17
N ILE A 344 17.93 -6.25 -10.91
CA ILE A 344 17.69 -7.26 -11.94
C ILE A 344 18.55 -6.99 -13.18
N ARG A 345 18.65 -5.73 -13.61
CA ARG A 345 19.46 -5.35 -14.77
C ARG A 345 20.88 -4.91 -14.41
N ASN A 346 21.16 -4.70 -13.12
CA ASN A 346 22.42 -4.12 -12.63
C ASN A 346 22.76 -2.82 -13.39
N GLN A 347 21.74 -2.01 -13.66
CA GLN A 347 21.79 -0.80 -14.46
C GLN A 347 21.18 0.36 -13.68
N THR A 348 21.73 1.55 -13.87
CA THR A 348 21.23 2.78 -13.23
C THR A 348 20.30 3.52 -14.17
N TYR A 349 19.19 4.00 -13.62
CA TYR A 349 18.15 4.76 -14.28
C TYR A 349 18.02 6.12 -13.60
N GLU A 350 17.63 7.13 -14.36
CA GLU A 350 17.09 8.37 -13.81
C GLU A 350 15.57 8.21 -13.72
N ALA A 351 15.02 8.39 -12.53
CA ALA A 351 13.59 8.41 -12.27
C ALA A 351 13.11 9.86 -12.24
N THR A 352 12.14 10.19 -13.09
CA THR A 352 11.55 11.54 -13.19
C THR A 352 10.04 11.47 -13.04
N CYS A 353 9.42 12.29 -12.19
CA CYS A 353 7.96 12.28 -12.03
C CYS A 353 7.33 13.34 -12.94
N TYR A 354 6.21 13.00 -13.55
CA TYR A 354 5.40 13.91 -14.36
C TYR A 354 3.92 13.54 -14.25
N GLN A 355 3.04 14.49 -14.60
CA GLN A 355 1.61 14.20 -14.63
C GLN A 355 1.25 13.36 -15.85
N SER A 356 0.46 12.30 -15.65
CA SER A 356 -0.03 11.49 -16.76
C SER A 356 -0.97 12.29 -17.67
N GLY A 357 -1.20 11.80 -18.89
CA GLY A 357 -2.05 12.47 -19.89
C GLY A 357 -3.55 12.27 -19.70
N TYR A 358 -3.99 11.59 -18.62
CA TYR A 358 -5.42 11.39 -18.34
C TYR A 358 -6.07 12.69 -17.87
N GLU A 359 -7.34 12.88 -18.22
CA GLU A 359 -8.16 13.99 -17.73
C GLU A 359 -8.51 13.77 -16.25
N GLU A 360 -8.62 14.83 -15.44
CA GLU A 360 -8.83 14.73 -13.97
C GLU A 360 -10.13 13.99 -13.57
N ASP A 361 -11.13 13.94 -14.46
CA ASP A 361 -12.38 13.22 -14.27
C ASP A 361 -12.33 11.75 -14.74
N SER A 362 -11.20 11.30 -15.29
CA SER A 362 -10.96 9.91 -15.67
C SER A 362 -10.66 9.06 -14.44
N TRP A 363 -11.24 7.86 -14.38
CA TRP A 363 -10.88 6.86 -13.37
C TRP A 363 -9.41 6.41 -13.44
N PHE A 364 -8.74 6.62 -14.57
CA PHE A 364 -7.31 6.32 -14.73
C PHE A 364 -6.40 7.48 -14.33
N PHE A 365 -6.97 8.63 -13.93
CA PHE A 365 -6.18 9.77 -13.49
C PHE A 365 -5.51 9.46 -12.15
N ASN A 366 -4.19 9.50 -12.16
CA ASN A 366 -3.37 9.40 -10.96
C ASN A 366 -2.88 10.79 -10.59
N GLN A 367 -3.38 11.37 -9.50
CA GLN A 367 -2.97 12.72 -9.08
C GLN A 367 -1.55 12.76 -8.50
N ASN A 368 -1.00 11.60 -8.14
CA ASN A 368 0.40 11.45 -7.77
C ASN A 368 1.32 11.36 -9.01
N GLY A 369 0.75 11.39 -10.22
CA GLY A 369 1.51 11.40 -11.45
C GLY A 369 2.09 10.03 -11.81
N MET A 370 3.23 10.06 -12.50
CA MET A 370 3.89 8.91 -13.08
C MET A 370 5.41 9.08 -13.06
N TRP A 371 6.12 8.09 -12.54
CA TRP A 371 7.57 7.96 -12.64
C TRP A 371 7.97 7.42 -14.01
N ALA A 372 8.77 8.17 -14.77
CA ALA A 372 9.48 7.67 -15.95
C ALA A 372 10.90 7.26 -15.57
N LEU A 373 11.26 6.02 -15.91
CA LEU A 373 12.61 5.51 -15.80
C LEU A 373 13.35 5.63 -17.14
N THR A 374 14.45 6.39 -17.15
CA THR A 374 15.33 6.55 -18.32
C THR A 374 16.70 5.95 -18.01
N GLU A 375 17.20 5.05 -18.85
CA GLU A 375 18.51 4.43 -18.63
C GLU A 375 19.63 5.48 -18.69
N LEU A 376 20.46 5.52 -17.65
CA LEU A 376 21.66 6.36 -17.65
C LEU A 376 22.82 5.62 -18.30
N ALA A 377 23.46 6.26 -19.28
CA ALA A 377 24.67 5.72 -19.90
C ALA A 377 25.73 5.43 -18.82
N ALA A 378 26.30 4.22 -18.83
CA ALA A 378 27.34 3.84 -17.88
C ALA A 378 28.48 4.88 -17.90
N LYS A 379 28.72 5.51 -16.73
CA LYS A 379 29.86 6.43 -16.54
C LYS A 379 31.14 5.62 -16.82
N ARG A 380 31.79 5.90 -17.95
CA ARG A 380 33.02 5.22 -18.41
C ARG A 380 34.23 5.52 -17.53
#